data_AF-A0A330LL18-F1
#
_entry.id   AF-A0A330LL18-F1
#
_cell.length_a   1.000
_cell.length_b   1.000
_cell.length_c   1.000
_cell.angle_alpha   90.00
_cell.angle_beta   90.00
_cell.angle_gamma   90.00
#
_symmetry.space_group_name_H-M   'P 1'
#
loop_
_entity.id
_entity.type
_entity.pdbx_description
1 polymer ?
#
loop_
_entity_poly.entity_id
_entity_poly.type
_entity_poly.pdbx_seq_one_letter_code
_entity_poly.pdbx_strand_id
1 'polypeptide(L)'
;MKTELTFAVLVDAENASHNDYLAMLEEVEKHGTVAIKWVYADWTDPHQKAWKDILHETASSPKQQFHYGKDAADHALMMDAIEVTNNNSRVNAVCIVSSDGGFYSVAQRIREYGIHVMAIGKKNTPERFRKACHNFVFTDNLFEVTQNNNDDLDTLLLNAYHRCVEQNTPVYLGDMGRMIKQINSSFDPRTEGFQSLKKLIKSRSSLFDIVQESNDRCFIALKFKSATDGSHTLTGKVRKWERKKKFGFIKSKDGDYYFNAQELQSSVRDIREGITVIFNAVNVSEVRVQKDSASPSAFNVVIA
;
A
#
# COMPACT_ATOMS: atom_id res chain seq x y z
N MET A 1 15.49 -0.91 22.06
CA MET A 1 14.13 -0.50 21.64
C MET A 1 14.30 0.34 20.38
N LYS A 2 13.58 0.03 19.29
CA LYS A 2 13.53 0.93 18.13
C LYS A 2 12.71 2.14 18.58
N THR A 3 13.32 3.33 18.59
CA THR A 3 12.60 4.56 18.89
C THR A 3 11.62 4.81 17.74
N GLU A 4 10.35 4.97 18.07
CA GLU A 4 9.32 5.29 17.08
C GLU A 4 9.59 6.68 16.49
N LEU A 5 9.40 6.83 15.17
CA LEU A 5 9.62 8.12 14.51
C LEU A 5 8.49 9.08 14.85
N THR A 6 8.85 10.31 15.19
CA THR A 6 7.94 11.42 15.45
C THR A 6 8.26 12.53 14.48
N PHE A 7 7.35 12.75 13.53
CA PHE A 7 7.53 13.59 12.36
C PHE A 7 7.09 15.03 12.60
N ALA A 8 7.90 15.96 12.11
CA ALA A 8 7.43 17.27 11.67
C ALA A 8 7.22 17.26 10.15
N VAL A 9 5.97 17.43 9.73
CA VAL A 9 5.58 17.51 8.31
C VAL A 9 5.52 18.98 7.90
N LEU A 10 6.39 19.36 6.98
CA LEU A 10 6.57 20.71 6.48
C LEU A 10 6.25 20.73 4.99
N VAL A 11 5.21 21.47 4.63
CA VAL A 11 4.60 21.41 3.30
C VAL A 11 4.75 22.74 2.59
N ASP A 12 5.33 22.70 1.40
CA ASP A 12 5.32 23.80 0.46
C ASP A 12 4.04 23.71 -0.37
N ALA A 13 3.07 24.59 -0.08
CA ALA A 13 1.74 24.55 -0.69
C ALA A 13 1.73 24.96 -2.16
N GLU A 14 2.77 25.67 -2.62
CA GLU A 14 2.91 26.07 -4.02
C GLU A 14 3.37 24.88 -4.88
N ASN A 15 4.12 23.94 -4.29
CA ASN A 15 4.58 22.72 -4.96
C ASN A 15 3.73 21.48 -4.68
N ALA A 16 2.87 21.50 -3.65
CA ALA A 16 1.99 20.41 -3.28
C ALA A 16 0.54 20.59 -3.76
N SER A 17 -0.18 19.49 -3.93
CA SER A 17 -1.61 19.49 -4.25
C SER A 17 -2.43 19.32 -2.97
N HIS A 18 -3.38 20.24 -2.71
CA HIS A 18 -4.30 20.13 -1.58
C HIS A 18 -5.14 18.85 -1.61
N ASN A 19 -5.49 18.34 -2.81
CA ASN A 19 -6.25 17.11 -2.98
C ASN A 19 -5.48 15.87 -2.51
N ASP A 20 -4.15 15.91 -2.59
CA ASP A 20 -3.30 14.77 -2.26
C ASP A 20 -2.81 14.84 -0.81
N TYR A 21 -3.08 15.95 -0.11
CA TYR A 21 -2.49 16.24 1.19
C TYR A 21 -2.86 15.23 2.26
N LEU A 22 -4.10 14.74 2.26
CA LEU A 22 -4.54 13.69 3.19
C LEU A 22 -3.73 12.40 2.98
N ALA A 23 -3.60 11.96 1.72
CA ALA A 23 -2.81 10.78 1.36
C ALA A 23 -1.32 10.96 1.68
N MET A 24 -0.78 12.18 1.56
CA MET A 24 0.58 12.50 1.99
C MET A 24 0.76 12.31 3.50
N LEU A 25 -0.20 12.77 4.31
CA LEU A 25 -0.14 12.58 5.77
C LEU A 25 -0.25 11.11 6.14
N GLU A 26 -1.18 10.37 5.54
CA GLU A 26 -1.33 8.92 5.73
C GLU A 26 -0.04 8.17 5.39
N GLU A 27 0.65 8.57 4.33
CA GLU A 27 1.93 7.98 3.95
C GLU A 27 3.02 8.22 5.01
N VAL A 28 3.10 9.43 5.57
CA VAL A 28 4.04 9.71 6.67
C VAL A 28 3.67 8.90 7.92
N GLU A 29 2.38 8.72 8.20
CA GLU A 29 1.89 7.97 9.35
C GLU A 29 2.23 6.47 9.30
N LYS A 30 2.46 5.90 8.10
CA LYS A 30 2.99 4.53 7.96
C LYS A 30 4.41 4.38 8.53
N HIS A 31 5.16 5.47 8.64
CA HIS A 31 6.55 5.48 9.11
C HIS A 31 6.69 5.92 10.57
N GLY A 32 5.67 6.57 11.16
CA GLY A 32 5.70 7.04 12.54
C GLY A 32 4.55 7.99 12.87
N THR A 33 4.61 8.63 14.04
CA THR A 33 3.57 9.57 14.47
C THR A 33 3.83 10.98 13.93
N VAL A 34 2.81 11.67 13.42
CA VAL A 34 2.91 13.07 13.01
C VAL A 34 2.63 14.00 14.19
N ALA A 35 3.63 14.75 14.64
CA ALA A 35 3.52 15.70 15.75
C ALA A 35 3.30 17.15 15.30
N ILE A 36 3.89 17.54 14.16
CA ILE A 36 3.80 18.90 13.63
C ILE A 36 3.32 18.83 12.18
N LYS A 37 2.37 19.69 11.80
CA LYS A 37 1.84 19.84 10.45
C LYS A 37 1.83 21.32 10.10
N TRP A 38 2.84 21.76 9.37
CA TRP A 38 2.99 23.15 8.94
C TRP A 38 2.94 23.24 7.43
N VAL A 39 2.12 24.16 6.93
CA VAL A 39 1.92 24.38 5.50
C VAL A 39 2.28 25.83 5.18
N TYR A 40 3.18 26.05 4.24
CA TYR A 40 3.75 27.35 3.90
C TYR A 40 3.19 27.83 2.57
N ALA A 41 2.64 29.04 2.56
CA ALA A 41 2.11 29.69 1.36
C ALA A 41 1.96 31.19 1.59
N ASP A 42 1.75 31.93 0.50
CA ASP A 42 1.06 33.21 0.59
C ASP A 42 -0.46 32.98 0.64
N TRP A 43 -1.07 32.99 1.83
CA TRP A 43 -2.52 32.81 1.99
C TRP A 43 -3.34 34.01 1.52
N THR A 44 -2.69 35.10 1.09
CA THR A 44 -3.37 36.19 0.39
C THR A 44 -3.58 35.88 -1.09
N ASP A 45 -2.86 34.90 -1.65
CA ASP A 45 -3.04 34.44 -3.03
C ASP A 45 -4.39 33.71 -3.20
N PRO A 46 -5.28 34.17 -4.09
CA PRO A 46 -6.53 33.50 -4.40
C PRO A 46 -6.39 32.03 -4.83
N HIS A 47 -5.27 31.62 -5.44
CA HIS A 47 -5.04 30.24 -5.87
C HIS A 47 -4.90 29.28 -4.68
N GLN A 48 -4.49 29.78 -3.51
CA GLN A 48 -4.29 28.99 -2.30
C GLN A 48 -5.56 28.80 -1.46
N LYS A 49 -6.70 29.38 -1.87
CA LYS A 49 -7.97 29.26 -1.14
C LYS A 49 -8.44 27.82 -0.97
N ALA A 50 -8.11 26.94 -1.92
CA ALA A 50 -8.52 25.54 -1.88
C ALA A 50 -7.91 24.75 -0.71
N TRP A 51 -6.80 25.24 -0.13
CA TRP A 51 -6.19 24.63 1.05
C TRP A 51 -6.97 24.88 2.34
N LYS A 52 -7.82 25.92 2.40
CA LYS A 52 -8.44 26.34 3.65
C LYS A 52 -9.20 25.19 4.34
N ASP A 53 -10.03 24.48 3.59
CA ASP A 53 -10.89 23.44 4.15
C ASP A 53 -10.06 22.23 4.60
N ILE A 54 -9.09 21.79 3.79
CA ILE A 54 -8.22 20.65 4.14
C ILE A 54 -7.28 20.95 5.30
N LEU A 55 -6.81 22.20 5.46
CA LEU A 55 -6.01 22.61 6.61
C LEU A 55 -6.82 22.54 7.90
N HIS A 56 -8.09 22.94 7.86
CA HIS A 56 -9.00 22.82 8.99
C HIS A 56 -9.28 21.35 9.32
N GLU A 57 -9.60 20.53 8.31
CA GLU A 57 -9.88 19.10 8.47
C GLU A 57 -8.70 18.34 9.09
N THR A 58 -7.49 18.62 8.61
CA THR A 58 -6.27 17.95 9.06
C THR A 58 -5.66 18.59 10.31
N ALA A 59 -6.27 19.63 10.88
CA ALA A 59 -5.71 20.41 11.99
C ALA A 59 -4.26 20.88 11.74
N SER A 60 -3.99 21.32 10.51
CA SER A 60 -2.68 21.75 10.05
C SER A 60 -2.53 23.26 10.22
N SER A 61 -1.36 23.71 10.67
CA SER A 61 -1.14 25.15 10.92
C SER A 61 -0.67 25.84 9.64
N PRO A 62 -1.41 26.83 9.12
CA PRO A 62 -0.95 27.67 8.02
C PRO A 62 0.17 28.60 8.49
N LYS A 63 1.26 28.67 7.72
CA LYS A 63 2.40 29.57 7.89
C LYS A 63 2.36 30.60 6.75
N GLN A 64 1.92 31.82 7.05
CA GLN A 64 1.83 32.91 6.07
C GLN A 64 3.22 33.40 5.69
N GLN A 65 3.49 33.47 4.37
CA GLN A 65 4.67 34.12 3.83
C GLN A 65 4.25 35.00 2.66
N PHE A 66 4.51 36.31 2.75
CA PHE A 66 4.24 37.22 1.65
C PHE A 66 5.27 37.01 0.54
N HIS A 67 4.82 37.11 -0.71
CA HIS A 67 5.66 36.96 -1.91
C HIS A 67 6.60 38.17 -2.16
N TYR A 68 7.38 38.58 -1.15
CA TYR A 68 8.40 39.64 -1.28
C TYR A 68 9.67 39.20 -2.03
N GLY A 69 9.77 37.91 -2.34
CA GLY A 69 10.85 37.29 -3.11
C GLY A 69 10.44 35.90 -3.61
N LYS A 70 11.15 35.40 -4.63
CA LYS A 70 10.80 34.19 -5.38
C LYS A 70 10.71 32.91 -4.54
N ASP A 71 11.36 32.90 -3.37
CA ASP A 71 11.54 31.69 -2.53
C ASP A 71 11.25 32.00 -1.04
N ALA A 72 10.35 32.95 -0.74
CA ALA A 72 10.08 33.38 0.65
C ALA A 72 9.49 32.25 1.51
N ALA A 73 8.56 31.47 0.95
CA ALA A 73 7.99 30.29 1.60
C ALA A 73 9.05 29.22 1.88
N ASP A 74 9.94 28.99 0.91
CA ASP A 74 10.99 27.97 1.00
C ASP A 74 12.00 28.30 2.09
N HIS A 75 12.47 29.54 2.16
CA HIS A 75 13.40 29.97 3.20
C HIS A 75 12.78 29.84 4.59
N ALA A 76 11.51 30.23 4.75
CA ALA A 76 10.80 30.07 6.02
C ALA A 76 10.70 28.60 6.42
N LEU A 77 10.33 27.72 5.47
CA LEU A 77 10.26 26.28 5.68
C LEU A 77 11.61 25.70 6.10
N MET A 78 12.69 26.05 5.42
CA MET A 78 14.04 25.57 5.73
C MET A 78 14.49 26.00 7.14
N MET A 79 14.23 27.26 7.52
CA MET A 79 14.59 27.77 8.85
C MET A 79 13.80 27.05 9.94
N ASP A 80 12.48 26.96 9.78
CA ASP A 80 11.59 26.26 10.72
C ASP A 80 11.97 24.77 10.84
N ALA A 81 12.40 24.12 9.75
CA ALA A 81 12.86 22.73 9.77
C ALA A 81 14.08 22.53 10.67
N ILE A 82 15.08 23.41 10.56
CA ILE A 82 16.28 23.36 11.39
C ILE A 82 15.95 23.72 12.85
N GLU A 83 15.10 24.72 13.07
CA GLU A 83 14.70 25.13 14.41
C GLU A 83 13.95 24.01 15.15
N VAL A 84 12.96 23.39 14.51
CA VAL A 84 12.22 22.26 15.08
C VAL A 84 13.16 21.11 15.41
N THR A 85 14.09 20.81 14.50
CA THR A 85 15.06 19.73 14.68
C THR A 85 15.97 19.95 15.88
N ASN A 86 16.41 21.19 16.11
CA ASN A 86 17.34 21.52 17.18
C ASN A 86 16.66 21.75 18.54
N ASN A 87 15.48 22.37 18.54
CA ASN A 87 14.84 22.88 19.76
C ASN A 87 13.76 21.93 20.31
N ASN A 88 13.32 20.93 19.54
CA ASN A 88 12.27 20.00 19.96
C ASN A 88 12.79 18.57 20.02
N SER A 89 13.25 18.14 21.20
CA SER A 89 13.80 16.80 21.44
C SER A 89 12.82 15.65 21.22
N ARG A 90 11.52 15.93 21.07
CA ARG A 90 10.50 14.91 20.74
C ARG A 90 10.42 14.63 19.25
N VAL A 91 10.83 15.57 18.40
CA VAL A 91 10.87 15.38 16.95
C VAL A 91 12.19 14.72 16.59
N ASN A 92 12.11 13.53 16.03
CA ASN A 92 13.27 12.75 15.57
C ASN A 92 13.19 12.42 14.07
N ALA A 93 12.19 12.97 13.37
CA ALA A 93 12.01 12.86 11.94
C ALA A 93 11.42 14.15 11.34
N VAL A 94 11.83 14.49 10.13
CA VAL A 94 11.25 15.60 9.34
C VAL A 94 10.79 15.06 8.00
N CYS A 95 9.56 15.41 7.59
CA CYS A 95 9.04 15.16 6.26
C CYS A 95 8.90 16.49 5.51
N ILE A 96 9.60 16.62 4.39
CA ILE A 96 9.48 17.79 3.50
C ILE A 96 8.59 17.42 2.31
N VAL A 97 7.47 18.11 2.14
CA VAL A 97 6.60 17.93 0.98
C VAL A 97 6.89 19.04 -0.02
N SER A 98 7.73 18.77 -1.01
CA SER A 98 8.03 19.66 -2.14
C SER A 98 8.71 18.87 -3.27
N SER A 99 8.65 19.43 -4.48
CA SER A 99 9.40 18.92 -5.64
C SER A 99 10.59 19.82 -6.00
N ASP A 100 10.83 20.91 -5.26
CA ASP A 100 11.98 21.77 -5.49
C ASP A 100 13.27 21.10 -5.02
N GLY A 101 14.27 21.07 -5.91
CA GLY A 101 15.61 20.63 -5.60
C GLY A 101 16.40 21.59 -4.70
N GLY A 102 15.87 22.75 -4.32
CA GLY A 102 16.45 23.69 -3.34
C GLY A 102 16.55 23.12 -1.93
N PHE A 103 15.66 22.19 -1.56
CA PHE A 103 15.63 21.57 -0.21
C PHE A 103 16.71 20.52 0.06
N TYR A 104 17.58 20.21 -0.92
CA TYR A 104 18.62 19.18 -0.73
C TYR A 104 19.61 19.51 0.40
N SER A 105 19.97 20.79 0.55
CA SER A 105 20.96 21.24 1.54
C SER A 105 20.42 21.14 2.96
N VAL A 106 19.15 21.51 3.18
CA VAL A 106 18.49 21.36 4.48
C VAL A 106 18.27 19.89 4.81
N ALA A 107 17.87 19.06 3.84
CA ALA A 107 17.72 17.62 4.05
C ALA A 107 19.03 16.98 4.50
N GLN A 108 20.15 17.32 3.84
CA GLN A 108 21.47 16.84 4.24
C GLN A 108 21.85 17.32 5.65
N ARG A 109 21.60 18.60 5.96
CA ARG A 109 21.91 19.15 7.29
C ARG A 109 21.11 18.49 8.41
N ILE A 110 19.82 18.21 8.20
CA ILE A 110 18.99 17.48 9.18
C ILE A 110 19.56 16.06 9.41
N ARG A 111 20.02 15.38 8.36
CA ARG A 111 20.66 14.06 8.50
C ARG A 111 21.98 14.12 9.26
N GLU A 112 22.77 15.17 9.06
CA GLU A 112 24.01 15.39 9.82
C GLU A 112 23.74 15.51 11.33
N TYR A 113 22.56 15.98 11.74
CA TYR A 113 22.11 15.97 13.13
C TYR A 113 21.58 14.61 13.63
N GLY A 114 21.62 13.57 12.79
CA GLY A 114 21.13 12.22 13.13
C GLY A 114 19.60 12.07 13.10
N ILE A 115 18.91 13.02 12.46
CA ILE A 115 17.45 13.08 12.43
C ILE A 115 16.97 12.45 11.13
N HIS A 116 15.88 11.67 11.21
CA HIS A 116 15.35 10.99 10.04
C HIS A 116 14.76 12.02 9.05
N VAL A 117 14.95 11.79 7.75
CA VAL A 117 14.51 12.73 6.72
C VAL A 117 13.74 11.97 5.67
N MET A 118 12.47 12.28 5.56
CA MET A 118 11.56 11.83 4.51
C MET A 118 11.24 13.01 3.60
N ALA A 119 10.97 12.74 2.33
CA ALA A 119 10.38 13.75 1.45
C ALA A 119 9.31 13.12 0.56
N ILE A 120 8.32 13.93 0.20
CA ILE A 120 7.25 13.56 -0.74
C ILE A 120 7.26 14.59 -1.88
N GLY A 121 7.32 14.10 -3.12
CA GLY A 121 7.37 14.99 -4.28
C GLY A 121 7.10 14.29 -5.60
N LYS A 122 7.01 15.07 -6.67
CA LYS A 122 6.71 14.58 -8.02
C LYS A 122 7.90 13.84 -8.63
N LYS A 123 7.65 13.07 -9.69
CA LYS A 123 8.70 12.32 -10.41
C LYS A 123 9.81 13.19 -11.02
N ASN A 124 9.51 14.45 -11.34
CA ASN A 124 10.47 15.43 -11.85
C ASN A 124 11.41 16.00 -10.77
N THR A 125 11.26 15.60 -9.50
CA THR A 125 12.11 16.07 -8.40
C THR A 125 13.59 15.72 -8.64
N PRO A 126 14.52 16.69 -8.56
CA PRO A 126 15.94 16.46 -8.81
C PRO A 126 16.54 15.33 -7.97
N GLU A 127 17.36 14.48 -8.60
CA GLU A 127 17.98 13.31 -7.95
C GLU A 127 18.81 13.67 -6.72
N ARG A 128 19.44 14.85 -6.73
CA ARG A 128 20.21 15.36 -5.58
C ARG A 128 19.37 15.46 -4.30
N PHE A 129 18.12 15.91 -4.40
CA PHE A 129 17.23 16.04 -3.25
C PHE A 129 16.73 14.67 -2.80
N ARG A 130 16.37 13.80 -3.76
CA ARG A 130 15.98 12.41 -3.48
C ARG A 130 17.06 11.64 -2.71
N LYS A 131 18.32 11.72 -3.15
CA LYS A 131 19.47 11.09 -2.47
C LYS A 131 19.86 11.76 -1.15
N ALA A 132 19.50 13.02 -0.97
CA ALA A 132 19.72 13.73 0.29
C ALA A 132 18.78 13.24 1.39
N CYS A 133 17.66 12.56 1.08
CA CYS A 133 16.72 12.02 2.07
C CYS A 133 17.05 10.56 2.44
N HIS A 134 16.52 10.07 3.57
CA HIS A 134 16.52 8.64 3.88
C HIS A 134 15.44 7.92 3.07
N ASN A 135 14.26 8.53 2.99
CA ASN A 135 13.10 8.03 2.26
C ASN A 135 12.60 9.14 1.32
N PHE A 136 12.27 8.78 0.08
CA PHE A 136 11.62 9.68 -0.86
C PHE A 136 10.41 8.96 -1.46
N VAL A 137 9.22 9.53 -1.30
CA VAL A 137 7.98 8.98 -1.84
C VAL A 137 7.49 9.84 -3.01
N PHE A 138 7.10 9.18 -4.08
CA PHE A 138 6.50 9.87 -5.22
C PHE A 138 5.03 10.14 -4.98
N THR A 139 4.55 11.35 -5.32
CA THR A 139 3.12 11.70 -5.23
C THR A 139 2.23 10.73 -5.99
N ASP A 140 2.70 10.22 -7.14
CA ASP A 140 1.96 9.27 -7.97
C ASP A 140 1.73 7.93 -7.24
N ASN A 141 2.62 7.58 -6.31
CA ASN A 141 2.56 6.33 -5.55
C ASN A 141 1.65 6.44 -4.31
N LEU A 142 1.17 7.63 -3.96
CA LEU A 142 0.28 7.84 -2.82
C LEU A 142 -1.06 7.11 -3.01
N PHE A 143 -1.46 6.94 -4.27
CA PHE A 143 -2.75 6.36 -4.67
C PHE A 143 -2.63 4.96 -5.28
N GLU A 144 -1.43 4.36 -5.33
CA GLU A 144 -1.24 2.99 -5.86
C GLU A 144 -1.85 1.90 -4.95
N VAL A 145 -2.66 2.28 -3.96
CA VAL A 145 -3.52 1.38 -3.18
C VAL A 145 -5.01 1.79 -3.22
N THR A 146 -5.40 2.74 -4.09
CA THR A 146 -6.78 3.29 -4.11
C THR A 146 -7.46 3.13 -5.47
N GLN A 147 -7.73 1.88 -5.85
CA GLN A 147 -8.80 1.56 -6.80
C GLN A 147 -9.82 0.68 -6.05
N ASN A 148 -11.04 1.18 -5.85
CA ASN A 148 -12.22 0.54 -5.24
C ASN A 148 -12.37 0.67 -3.72
N ASN A 149 -13.49 1.26 -3.28
CA ASN A 149 -13.96 1.22 -1.88
C ASN A 149 -14.36 -0.21 -1.40
N ASN A 150 -14.03 -1.25 -2.16
CA ASN A 150 -13.94 -2.63 -1.66
C ASN A 150 -12.48 -3.05 -1.41
N ASP A 151 -11.52 -2.53 -2.18
CA ASP A 151 -10.09 -2.87 -2.05
C ASP A 151 -9.47 -2.27 -0.79
N ASP A 152 -9.92 -1.12 -0.26
CA ASP A 152 -9.36 -0.60 1.01
C ASP A 152 -9.72 -1.49 2.21
N LEU A 153 -11.00 -1.87 2.31
CA LEU A 153 -11.44 -2.81 3.34
C LEU A 153 -10.83 -4.20 3.12
N ASP A 154 -10.83 -4.70 1.90
CA ASP A 154 -10.27 -6.00 1.58
C ASP A 154 -8.75 -6.02 1.80
N THR A 155 -8.04 -4.94 1.51
CA THR A 155 -6.60 -4.75 1.82
C THR A 155 -6.35 -4.72 3.32
N LEU A 156 -7.17 -4.00 4.09
CA LEU A 156 -7.11 -4.02 5.55
C LEU A 156 -7.28 -5.43 6.11
N LEU A 157 -8.27 -6.17 5.61
CA LEU A 157 -8.55 -7.55 6.02
C LEU A 157 -7.40 -8.49 5.61
N LEU A 158 -6.86 -8.38 4.40
CA LEU A 158 -5.73 -9.18 3.92
C LEU A 158 -4.47 -8.89 4.73
N ASN A 159 -4.15 -7.62 4.98
CA ASN A 159 -3.00 -7.21 5.79
C ASN A 159 -3.10 -7.74 7.22
N ALA A 160 -4.27 -7.62 7.84
CA ALA A 160 -4.51 -8.16 9.18
C ALA A 160 -4.35 -9.69 9.20
N TYR A 161 -4.85 -10.38 8.18
CA TYR A 161 -4.70 -11.83 8.06
C TYR A 161 -3.22 -12.23 7.91
N HIS A 162 -2.45 -11.59 7.02
CA HIS A 162 -1.03 -11.90 6.80
C HIS A 162 -0.19 -11.73 8.06
N ARG A 163 -0.46 -10.70 8.87
CA ARG A 163 0.21 -10.51 10.18
C ARG A 163 -0.15 -11.57 11.22
N CYS A 164 -1.29 -12.24 11.09
CA CYS A 164 -1.70 -13.32 11.99
C CYS A 164 -1.18 -14.71 11.54
N VAL A 165 -1.00 -14.92 10.23
CA VAL A 165 -0.49 -16.18 9.66
C VAL A 165 0.88 -16.55 10.18
N GLU A 166 1.73 -15.55 10.48
CA GLU A 166 3.06 -15.77 11.05
C GLU A 166 3.01 -16.50 12.41
N GLN A 167 1.89 -16.41 13.12
CA GLN A 167 1.75 -16.97 14.48
C GLN A 167 0.95 -18.26 14.54
N ASN A 168 -0.09 -18.43 13.72
CA ASN A 168 -0.92 -19.64 13.67
C ASN A 168 -1.72 -19.74 12.36
N THR A 169 -1.74 -20.94 11.76
CA THR A 169 -2.64 -21.28 10.64
C THR A 169 -3.48 -22.53 10.97
N PRO A 170 -4.81 -22.52 10.81
CA PRO A 170 -5.66 -21.40 10.36
C PRO A 170 -5.75 -20.26 11.38
N VAL A 171 -6.05 -19.05 10.91
CA VAL A 171 -6.06 -17.84 11.74
C VAL A 171 -7.35 -17.78 12.57
N TYR A 172 -7.23 -17.55 13.88
CA TYR A 172 -8.38 -17.30 14.74
C TYR A 172 -8.96 -15.90 14.49
N LEU A 173 -10.27 -15.81 14.25
CA LEU A 173 -10.95 -14.56 13.91
C LEU A 173 -10.82 -13.48 14.99
N GLY A 174 -10.73 -13.88 16.27
CA GLY A 174 -10.50 -12.95 17.36
C GLY A 174 -9.12 -12.29 17.30
N ASP A 175 -8.09 -13.02 16.87
CA ASP A 175 -6.74 -12.49 16.69
C ASP A 175 -6.70 -11.51 15.52
N MET A 176 -7.32 -11.89 14.41
CA MET A 176 -7.48 -11.00 13.26
C MET A 176 -8.26 -9.74 13.63
N GLY A 177 -9.32 -9.84 14.43
CA GLY A 177 -10.07 -8.67 14.90
C GLY A 177 -9.22 -7.69 15.72
N ARG A 178 -8.35 -8.21 16.60
CA ARG A 178 -7.37 -7.37 17.32
C ARG A 178 -6.37 -6.73 16.39
N MET A 179 -5.85 -7.48 15.41
CA MET A 179 -4.89 -6.98 14.43
C MET A 179 -5.50 -5.88 13.55
N ILE A 180 -6.76 -6.03 13.12
CA ILE A 180 -7.47 -4.98 12.37
C ILE A 180 -7.53 -3.70 13.20
N LYS A 181 -7.89 -3.79 14.50
CA LYS A 181 -7.94 -2.62 15.40
C LYS A 181 -6.57 -1.99 15.67
N GLN A 182 -5.48 -2.74 15.52
CA GLN A 182 -4.13 -2.19 15.61
C GLN A 182 -3.70 -1.48 14.32
N ILE A 183 -4.11 -2.00 13.15
CA ILE A 183 -3.83 -1.37 11.85
C ILE A 183 -4.71 -0.14 11.63
N ASN A 184 -5.99 -0.24 11.97
CA ASN A 184 -6.97 0.82 11.86
C ASN A 184 -7.84 0.84 13.14
N SER A 185 -7.55 1.79 14.03
CA SER A 185 -8.22 1.92 15.33
C SER A 185 -9.69 2.34 15.23
N SER A 186 -10.06 3.07 14.16
CA SER A 186 -11.43 3.53 13.90
C SER A 186 -12.32 2.46 13.26
N PHE A 187 -11.74 1.38 12.72
CA PHE A 187 -12.48 0.30 12.06
C PHE A 187 -13.62 -0.26 12.92
N ASP A 188 -14.86 -0.24 12.42
CA ASP A 188 -16.01 -0.90 13.04
C ASP A 188 -16.80 -1.64 11.94
N PRO A 189 -17.02 -2.97 12.06
CA PRO A 189 -17.83 -3.72 11.10
C PRO A 189 -19.23 -3.14 10.85
N ARG A 190 -19.78 -2.39 11.82
CA ARG A 190 -21.10 -1.74 11.68
C ARG A 190 -21.07 -0.55 10.74
N THR A 191 -19.95 0.17 10.67
CA THR A 191 -19.72 1.23 9.68
C THR A 191 -19.76 0.66 8.26
N GLU A 192 -19.31 -0.60 8.12
CA GLU A 192 -19.38 -1.38 6.88
C GLU A 192 -20.73 -2.10 6.65
N GLY A 193 -21.74 -1.84 7.50
CA GLY A 193 -23.07 -2.44 7.39
C GLY A 193 -23.23 -3.85 7.98
N PHE A 194 -22.24 -4.36 8.72
CA PHE A 194 -22.27 -5.70 9.33
C PHE A 194 -22.36 -5.65 10.85
N GLN A 195 -23.26 -6.46 11.43
CA GLN A 195 -23.44 -6.52 12.89
C GLN A 195 -22.25 -7.12 13.67
N SER A 196 -21.33 -7.79 12.98
CA SER A 196 -20.13 -8.38 13.57
C SER A 196 -19.06 -8.64 12.52
N LEU A 197 -17.80 -8.69 12.93
CA LEU A 197 -16.67 -9.06 12.07
C LEU A 197 -16.89 -10.43 11.40
N LYS A 198 -17.49 -11.39 12.11
CA LYS A 198 -17.85 -12.70 11.57
C LYS A 198 -18.78 -12.61 10.36
N LYS A 199 -19.79 -11.73 10.40
CA LYS A 199 -20.70 -11.50 9.27
C LYS A 199 -20.01 -10.79 8.11
N LEU A 200 -19.14 -9.83 8.40
CA LEU A 200 -18.31 -9.17 7.38
C LEU A 200 -17.43 -10.19 6.65
N ILE A 201 -16.68 -11.04 7.37
CA ILE A 201 -15.82 -12.06 6.73
C ILE A 201 -16.64 -13.08 5.93
N LYS A 202 -17.82 -13.50 6.42
CA LYS A 202 -18.74 -14.35 5.65
C LYS A 202 -19.20 -13.72 4.34
N SER A 203 -19.38 -12.40 4.32
CA SER A 203 -19.76 -11.67 3.10
C SER A 203 -18.61 -11.57 2.09
N ARG A 204 -17.36 -11.63 2.57
CA ARG A 204 -16.12 -11.64 1.76
C ARG A 204 -15.67 -13.06 1.45
N SER A 205 -16.61 -13.89 1.01
CA SER A 205 -16.37 -15.29 0.64
C SER A 205 -15.48 -15.47 -0.58
N SER A 206 -15.10 -14.38 -1.26
CA SER A 206 -14.05 -14.36 -2.28
C SER A 206 -12.66 -14.40 -1.65
N LEU A 207 -12.44 -13.81 -0.47
CA LEU A 207 -11.11 -13.69 0.13
C LEU A 207 -10.82 -14.77 1.17
N PHE A 208 -11.83 -15.13 1.97
CA PHE A 208 -11.66 -16.03 3.10
C PHE A 208 -12.59 -17.23 3.03
N ASP A 209 -12.07 -18.39 3.42
CA ASP A 209 -12.85 -19.58 3.75
C ASP A 209 -12.87 -19.77 5.27
N ILE A 210 -14.03 -20.15 5.80
CA ILE A 210 -14.18 -20.52 7.21
C ILE A 210 -13.81 -21.99 7.36
N VAL A 211 -12.70 -22.25 8.04
CA VAL A 211 -12.15 -23.60 8.24
C VAL A 211 -12.83 -24.30 9.39
N GLN A 212 -13.13 -23.58 10.48
CA GLN A 212 -13.80 -24.13 11.65
C GLN A 212 -14.70 -23.06 12.31
N GLU A 213 -15.95 -23.44 12.58
CA GLU A 213 -16.92 -22.58 13.27
C GLU A 213 -17.57 -23.34 14.42
N SER A 214 -17.47 -22.79 15.62
CA SER A 214 -18.18 -23.21 16.84
C SER A 214 -18.82 -21.98 17.48
N ASN A 215 -19.66 -22.16 18.50
CA ASN A 215 -20.35 -21.05 19.16
C ASN A 215 -19.39 -19.93 19.63
N ASP A 216 -18.19 -20.29 20.10
CA ASP A 216 -17.22 -19.33 20.67
C ASP A 216 -15.95 -19.14 19.84
N ARG A 217 -15.73 -19.96 18.81
CA ARG A 217 -14.51 -19.89 17.99
C ARG A 217 -14.77 -19.98 16.50
N CYS A 218 -14.11 -19.10 15.75
CA CYS A 218 -14.15 -19.06 14.30
C CYS A 218 -12.72 -18.99 13.78
N PHE A 219 -12.35 -19.90 12.90
CA PHE A 219 -11.04 -19.96 12.24
C PHE A 219 -11.21 -19.81 10.74
N ILE A 220 -10.30 -19.05 10.13
CA ILE A 220 -10.37 -18.66 8.73
C ILE A 220 -9.05 -18.93 8.02
N ALA A 221 -9.11 -19.12 6.71
CA ALA A 221 -7.97 -19.21 5.82
C ALA A 221 -8.22 -18.37 4.57
N LEU A 222 -7.16 -17.95 3.87
CA LEU A 222 -7.31 -17.34 2.55
C LEU A 222 -7.84 -18.37 1.55
N LYS A 223 -8.82 -17.95 0.78
CA LYS A 223 -9.37 -18.71 -0.34
C LYS A 223 -8.38 -18.79 -1.51
N PHE A 224 -7.50 -17.79 -1.64
CA PHE A 224 -6.45 -17.74 -2.66
C PHE A 224 -5.07 -17.70 -2.01
N LYS A 225 -4.20 -18.66 -2.36
CA LYS A 225 -2.79 -18.59 -1.99
C LYS A 225 -2.14 -17.45 -2.78
N SER A 226 -1.78 -16.36 -2.12
CA SER A 226 -0.89 -15.35 -2.70
C SER A 226 0.42 -16.03 -3.11
N ALA A 227 0.90 -15.70 -4.30
CA ALA A 227 2.16 -16.17 -4.86
C ALA A 227 3.29 -15.89 -3.87
N THR A 228 3.80 -16.94 -3.22
CA THR A 228 5.10 -16.87 -2.57
C THR A 228 6.19 -16.70 -3.63
N ASP A 229 7.13 -15.80 -3.38
CA ASP A 229 8.33 -15.47 -4.16
C ASP A 229 8.66 -16.42 -5.32
N GLY A 230 8.60 -15.90 -6.56
CA GLY A 230 9.10 -16.59 -7.76
C GLY A 230 8.04 -16.99 -8.81
N SER A 231 6.81 -16.47 -8.74
CA SER A 231 5.79 -16.74 -9.77
C SER A 231 5.87 -15.75 -10.95
N HIS A 232 5.86 -16.25 -12.18
CA HIS A 232 5.74 -15.46 -13.40
C HIS A 232 4.34 -15.57 -13.99
N THR A 233 3.81 -14.47 -14.51
CA THR A 233 2.58 -14.45 -15.31
C THR A 233 2.90 -14.89 -16.74
N LEU A 234 2.26 -15.96 -17.19
CA LEU A 234 2.45 -16.60 -18.48
C LEU A 234 1.14 -16.64 -19.27
N THR A 235 1.23 -16.83 -20.57
CA THR A 235 0.08 -16.97 -21.48
C THR A 235 0.19 -18.28 -22.24
N GLY A 236 -0.91 -19.03 -22.34
CA GLY A 236 -0.95 -20.31 -23.05
C GLY A 236 -2.34 -20.65 -23.56
N LYS A 237 -2.47 -21.80 -24.24
CA LYS A 237 -3.77 -22.33 -24.70
C LYS A 237 -4.16 -23.56 -23.92
N VAL A 238 -5.42 -23.67 -23.53
CA VAL A 238 -5.96 -24.87 -22.86
C VAL A 238 -5.82 -26.06 -23.81
N ARG A 239 -4.93 -26.99 -23.49
CA ARG A 239 -4.66 -28.20 -24.27
C ARG A 239 -5.72 -29.26 -24.03
N LYS A 240 -6.16 -29.41 -22.77
CA LYS A 240 -7.15 -30.41 -22.37
C LYS A 240 -7.95 -29.92 -21.17
N TRP A 241 -9.26 -30.15 -21.17
CA TRP A 241 -10.13 -29.82 -20.03
C TRP A 241 -11.05 -30.99 -19.67
N GLU A 242 -10.80 -31.61 -18.51
CA GLU A 242 -11.59 -32.73 -17.99
C GLU A 242 -12.64 -32.26 -16.99
N ARG A 243 -13.75 -31.74 -17.52
CA ARG A 243 -14.85 -31.16 -16.74
C ARG A 243 -15.38 -32.07 -15.62
N LYS A 244 -15.43 -33.40 -15.84
CA LYS A 244 -15.91 -34.37 -14.82
C LYS A 244 -14.91 -34.54 -13.67
N LYS A 245 -13.60 -34.48 -13.97
CA LYS A 245 -12.52 -34.67 -13.00
C LYS A 245 -11.97 -33.35 -12.45
N LYS A 246 -12.50 -32.21 -12.91
CA LYS A 246 -12.17 -30.84 -12.45
C LYS A 246 -10.70 -30.47 -12.60
N PHE A 247 -10.06 -30.86 -13.70
CA PHE A 247 -8.68 -30.44 -14.00
C PHE A 247 -8.46 -30.27 -15.50
N GLY A 248 -7.38 -29.57 -15.86
CA GLY A 248 -6.95 -29.41 -17.24
C GLY A 248 -5.46 -29.18 -17.38
N PHE A 249 -5.03 -29.03 -18.63
CA PHE A 249 -3.66 -28.71 -19.00
C PHE A 249 -3.62 -27.50 -19.93
N ILE A 250 -2.61 -26.64 -19.77
CA ILE A 250 -2.35 -25.45 -20.59
C ILE A 250 -1.01 -25.65 -21.29
N LYS A 251 -0.98 -25.45 -22.60
CA LYS A 251 0.25 -25.45 -23.40
C LYS A 251 0.72 -24.01 -23.62
N SER A 252 1.91 -23.70 -23.12
CA SER A 252 2.58 -22.40 -23.29
C SER A 252 3.86 -22.58 -24.11
N LYS A 253 4.54 -21.46 -24.44
CA LYS A 253 5.89 -21.47 -25.04
C LYS A 253 6.91 -22.17 -24.14
N ASP A 254 6.66 -22.13 -22.84
CA ASP A 254 7.55 -22.60 -21.78
C ASP A 254 7.28 -24.03 -21.32
N GLY A 255 6.31 -24.72 -21.92
CA GLY A 255 5.93 -26.09 -21.57
C GLY A 255 4.45 -26.27 -21.28
N ASP A 256 4.09 -27.47 -20.82
CA ASP A 256 2.73 -27.84 -20.44
C ASP A 256 2.53 -27.70 -18.94
N TYR A 257 1.49 -26.97 -18.54
CA TYR A 257 1.14 -26.65 -17.15
C TYR A 257 -0.18 -27.33 -16.77
N TYR A 258 -0.27 -27.77 -15.51
CA TYR A 258 -1.47 -28.41 -14.95
C TYR A 258 -2.29 -27.40 -14.14
N PHE A 259 -3.61 -27.38 -14.27
CA PHE A 259 -4.48 -26.57 -13.40
C PHE A 259 -5.70 -27.37 -12.92
N ASN A 260 -6.17 -27.05 -11.71
CA ASN A 260 -7.45 -27.56 -11.18
C ASN A 260 -8.58 -26.57 -11.48
N ALA A 261 -9.83 -27.02 -11.49
CA ALA A 261 -11.00 -26.16 -11.63
C ALA A 261 -11.09 -25.07 -10.55
N GLN A 262 -10.53 -25.32 -9.36
CA GLN A 262 -10.48 -24.33 -8.27
C GLN A 262 -9.57 -23.13 -8.60
N GLU A 263 -8.64 -23.30 -9.54
CA GLU A 263 -7.69 -22.26 -9.97
C GLU A 263 -8.26 -21.35 -11.08
N LEU A 264 -9.47 -21.65 -11.56
CA LEU A 264 -10.16 -20.83 -12.55
C LEU A 264 -10.85 -19.66 -11.85
N GLN A 265 -10.60 -18.44 -12.32
CA GLN A 265 -11.34 -17.30 -11.80
C GLN A 265 -12.82 -17.36 -12.20
N SER A 266 -13.68 -16.75 -11.38
CA SER A 266 -15.14 -16.73 -11.55
C SER A 266 -15.63 -16.11 -12.87
N SER A 267 -14.78 -15.35 -13.57
CA SER A 267 -15.01 -14.83 -14.92
C SER A 267 -14.94 -15.92 -16.01
N VAL A 268 -14.37 -17.09 -15.70
CA VAL A 268 -14.14 -18.20 -16.64
C VAL A 268 -15.31 -19.19 -16.58
N ARG A 269 -16.48 -18.77 -17.06
CA ARG A 269 -17.67 -19.64 -17.07
C ARG A 269 -17.64 -20.74 -18.14
N ASP A 270 -16.80 -20.59 -19.17
CA ASP A 270 -16.80 -21.46 -20.37
C ASP A 270 -15.39 -21.86 -20.82
N ILE A 271 -14.57 -22.43 -19.94
CA ILE A 271 -13.27 -22.97 -20.37
C ILE A 271 -13.45 -24.18 -21.31
N ARG A 272 -12.76 -24.14 -22.46
CA ARG A 272 -12.76 -25.18 -23.49
C ARG A 272 -11.35 -25.32 -24.06
N GLU A 273 -11.10 -26.47 -24.68
CA GLU A 273 -9.85 -26.71 -25.39
C GLU A 273 -9.65 -25.66 -26.50
N GLY A 274 -8.42 -25.13 -26.61
CA GLY A 274 -8.05 -24.11 -27.59
C GLY A 274 -8.16 -22.65 -27.12
N ILE A 275 -8.83 -22.37 -26.00
CA ILE A 275 -8.94 -21.00 -25.45
C ILE A 275 -7.59 -20.52 -24.93
N THR A 276 -7.26 -19.26 -25.24
CA THR A 276 -6.07 -18.58 -24.70
C THR A 276 -6.36 -18.13 -23.28
N VAL A 277 -5.43 -18.42 -22.37
CA VAL A 277 -5.52 -18.10 -20.95
C VAL A 277 -4.23 -17.46 -20.46
N ILE A 278 -4.36 -16.56 -19.49
CA ILE A 278 -3.25 -16.01 -18.70
C ILE A 278 -3.27 -16.73 -17.34
N PHE A 279 -2.10 -17.10 -16.84
CA PHE A 279 -1.97 -17.86 -15.59
C PHE A 279 -0.63 -17.58 -14.90
N ASN A 280 -0.54 -17.85 -13.61
CA ASN A 280 0.70 -17.74 -12.84
C ASN A 280 1.32 -19.12 -12.61
N ALA A 281 2.65 -19.23 -12.71
CA ALA A 281 3.39 -20.46 -12.39
C ALA A 281 4.73 -20.11 -11.70
N VAL A 282 5.19 -20.97 -10.79
CA VAL A 282 6.44 -20.77 -10.03
C VAL A 282 7.61 -21.42 -10.78
N ASN A 283 8.66 -20.61 -11.04
CA ASN A 283 9.97 -20.92 -11.60
C ASN A 283 10.11 -22.06 -12.64
N VAL A 284 10.27 -21.68 -13.91
CA VAL A 284 10.41 -22.59 -15.09
C VAL A 284 11.86 -23.02 -15.34
N SER A 285 12.84 -22.43 -14.63
CA SER A 285 14.27 -22.55 -14.97
C SER A 285 14.95 -23.86 -14.57
N GLU A 286 14.29 -24.79 -13.85
CA GLU A 286 14.90 -26.08 -13.46
C GLU A 286 14.23 -27.34 -14.06
N VAL A 287 13.15 -27.22 -14.84
CA VAL A 287 12.36 -28.41 -15.27
C VAL A 287 12.84 -29.01 -16.61
N ARG A 288 13.95 -28.50 -17.20
CA ARG A 288 14.50 -29.08 -18.46
C ARG A 288 15.04 -30.51 -18.32
N VAL A 289 14.97 -31.11 -17.12
CA VAL A 289 15.34 -32.51 -16.89
C VAL A 289 14.30 -33.20 -16.02
N GLN A 290 13.12 -33.51 -16.56
CA GLN A 290 12.40 -34.72 -16.15
C GLN A 290 11.33 -35.15 -17.17
N LYS A 291 11.48 -36.40 -17.62
CA LYS A 291 10.55 -37.11 -18.50
C LYS A 291 9.17 -37.27 -17.84
N ASP A 292 8.13 -36.99 -18.62
CA ASP A 292 6.82 -37.67 -18.66
C ASP A 292 5.91 -37.76 -17.41
N SER A 293 6.06 -36.98 -16.33
CA SER A 293 5.05 -37.08 -15.26
C SER A 293 4.73 -35.88 -14.36
N ALA A 294 5.42 -34.74 -14.46
CA ALA A 294 5.12 -33.60 -13.60
C ALA A 294 5.06 -32.29 -14.39
N SER A 295 3.89 -31.99 -14.95
CA SER A 295 3.61 -30.63 -15.43
C SER A 295 3.60 -29.67 -14.24
N PRO A 296 4.33 -28.55 -14.28
CA PRO A 296 4.26 -27.52 -13.25
C PRO A 296 2.83 -27.00 -13.09
N SER A 297 2.46 -26.64 -11.87
CA SER A 297 1.11 -26.16 -11.57
C SER A 297 0.93 -24.71 -12.02
N ALA A 298 -0.19 -24.47 -12.69
CA ALA A 298 -0.71 -23.16 -13.05
C ALA A 298 -1.82 -22.77 -12.06
N PHE A 299 -1.75 -21.55 -11.57
CA PHE A 299 -2.68 -20.95 -10.63
C PHE A 299 -3.24 -19.65 -11.21
N ASN A 300 -4.39 -19.18 -10.73
CA ASN A 300 -5.04 -17.95 -11.20
C ASN A 300 -5.28 -17.92 -12.73
N VAL A 301 -5.84 -18.99 -13.27
CA VAL A 301 -6.10 -19.12 -14.71
C VAL A 301 -7.29 -18.24 -15.10
N VAL A 302 -7.07 -17.29 -16.01
CA VAL A 302 -8.08 -16.38 -16.59
C VAL A 302 -8.08 -16.49 -18.10
N ILE A 303 -9.23 -16.25 -18.75
CA ILE A 303 -9.28 -16.12 -20.22
C ILE A 303 -8.59 -14.82 -20.62
N ALA A 304 -7.69 -14.91 -21.60
CA ALA A 304 -6.98 -13.76 -22.18
C ALA A 304 -7.88 -12.93 -23.09
#